data_AF-A0A125RDM4-F1
#
_entry.id   AF-A0A125RDM4-F1
#
_cell.length_a   1.000
_cell.length_b   1.000
_cell.length_c   1.000
_cell.angle_alpha   90.00
_cell.angle_beta   90.00
_cell.angle_gamma   90.00
#
_symmetry.space_group_name_H-M   'P 1'
#
loop_
_entity.id
_entity.type
_entity.pdbx_description
1 polymer ?
#
loop_
_entity_poly.entity_id
_entity_poly.type
_entity_poly.pdbx_seq_one_letter_code
_entity_poly.pdbx_strand_id
1 'polypeptide(L)'
;MRILLLGGTKDSINIIQHVKDNYDAYILTTTTTEYGAKLAREGGSDKTIARPLPKEEIMQIIRDCDIDILIDATHPFAEHITQTSASIANELKMPYIRFERPTTNLEDMDTSRIHYVNSFIDAGKLIAHEFNQGNVLHFAGANTMEDVLKNVPVERFYPRILKVESSLEKCESLNIDPSHIIPMTGAASTEENIELIEKYDASVMITKESGEIGGVIDKIEAANKKDISIIMIQRPQIKEVNKKDIVSNLDELDFKLKNFF
;
A
#
# COMPACT_ATOMS: atom_id res chain seq x y z
N MET A 1 -27.57 -7.93 -1.08
CA MET A 1 -26.50 -7.37 -1.95
C MET A 1 -25.32 -8.33 -2.00
N ARG A 2 -24.62 -8.45 -3.12
CA ARG A 2 -23.47 -9.34 -3.34
C ARG A 2 -22.26 -8.51 -3.75
N ILE A 3 -21.23 -8.52 -2.92
CA ILE A 3 -20.05 -7.66 -3.03
C ILE A 3 -18.85 -8.50 -3.42
N LEU A 4 -18.11 -8.04 -4.42
CA LEU A 4 -16.73 -8.47 -4.65
C LEU A 4 -15.80 -7.41 -4.05
N LEU A 5 -15.03 -7.79 -3.03
CA LEU A 5 -14.08 -6.93 -2.35
C LEU A 5 -12.65 -7.32 -2.75
N LEU A 6 -11.92 -6.40 -3.37
CA LEU A 6 -10.48 -6.56 -3.61
C LEU A 6 -9.73 -6.00 -2.40
N GLY A 7 -8.98 -6.83 -1.67
CA GLY A 7 -8.45 -6.43 -0.37
C GLY A 7 -7.36 -7.33 0.23
N GLY A 8 -7.34 -7.40 1.55
CA GLY A 8 -6.25 -7.99 2.34
C GLY A 8 -5.48 -6.95 3.18
N THR A 9 -6.01 -5.73 3.27
CA THR A 9 -5.51 -4.63 4.11
C THR A 9 -6.38 -4.47 5.36
N LYS A 10 -5.90 -3.73 6.36
CA LYS A 10 -6.71 -3.36 7.52
C LYS A 10 -8.00 -2.62 7.10
N ASP A 11 -7.90 -1.77 6.10
CA ASP A 11 -9.05 -1.03 5.54
C ASP A 11 -10.11 -2.01 5.00
N SER A 12 -9.70 -3.04 4.26
CA SER A 12 -10.64 -4.06 3.75
C SER A 12 -11.36 -4.82 4.87
N ILE A 13 -10.69 -5.10 6.00
CA ILE A 13 -11.30 -5.79 7.15
C ILE A 13 -12.36 -4.90 7.80
N ASN A 14 -12.05 -3.62 8.01
CA ASN A 14 -12.99 -2.64 8.56
C ASN A 14 -14.23 -2.50 7.67
N ILE A 15 -14.06 -2.52 6.34
CA ILE A 15 -15.15 -2.49 5.38
C ILE A 15 -16.02 -3.74 5.49
N ILE A 16 -15.42 -4.93 5.56
CA ILE A 16 -16.18 -6.19 5.69
C ILE A 16 -17.05 -6.15 6.95
N GLN A 17 -16.46 -5.80 8.10
CA GLN A 17 -17.17 -5.70 9.38
C GLN A 17 -18.30 -4.68 9.31
N HIS A 18 -17.99 -3.47 8.84
CA HIS A 18 -18.98 -2.41 8.73
C HIS A 18 -20.16 -2.80 7.83
N VAL A 19 -19.89 -3.42 6.68
CA VAL A 19 -20.96 -3.88 5.79
C VAL A 19 -21.77 -4.99 6.43
N LYS A 20 -21.13 -5.98 7.06
CA LYS A 20 -21.84 -7.08 7.74
C LYS A 20 -22.72 -6.61 8.90
N ASP A 21 -22.31 -5.56 9.60
CA ASP A 21 -23.07 -5.00 10.72
C ASP A 21 -24.29 -4.19 10.28
N ASN A 22 -24.27 -3.61 9.07
CA ASN A 22 -25.28 -2.65 8.61
C ASN A 22 -26.14 -3.14 7.43
N TYR A 23 -25.73 -4.20 6.73
CA TYR A 23 -26.37 -4.68 5.51
C TYR A 23 -26.49 -6.20 5.48
N ASP A 24 -27.62 -6.69 4.95
CA ASP A 24 -27.73 -8.10 4.55
C ASP A 24 -26.98 -8.33 3.22
N ALA A 25 -25.68 -8.60 3.35
CA ALA A 25 -24.75 -8.70 2.23
C ALA A 25 -23.94 -10.00 2.24
N TYR A 26 -23.79 -10.59 1.05
CA TYR A 26 -22.81 -11.62 0.76
C TYR A 26 -21.52 -10.96 0.27
N ILE A 27 -20.38 -11.30 0.87
CA ILE A 27 -19.08 -10.70 0.57
C ILE A 27 -18.09 -11.79 0.14
N LEU A 28 -17.66 -11.72 -1.12
CA LEU A 28 -16.51 -12.47 -1.63
C LEU A 28 -15.29 -11.55 -1.61
N THR A 29 -14.26 -11.91 -0.84
CA THR A 29 -13.02 -11.13 -0.76
C THR A 29 -11.88 -11.83 -1.49
N THR A 30 -11.20 -11.12 -2.38
CA THR A 30 -9.99 -11.61 -3.06
C THR A 30 -8.77 -10.91 -2.49
N THR A 31 -7.73 -11.67 -2.18
CA THR A 31 -6.47 -11.18 -1.61
C THR A 31 -5.30 -11.85 -2.33
N THR A 32 -4.09 -11.31 -2.19
CA THR A 32 -2.89 -11.90 -2.78
C THR A 32 -2.22 -12.94 -1.88
N THR A 33 -2.69 -13.14 -0.65
CA THR A 33 -2.03 -14.00 0.35
C THR A 33 -3.03 -14.75 1.22
N GLU A 34 -2.65 -15.95 1.68
CA GLU A 34 -3.45 -16.74 2.64
C GLU A 34 -3.69 -16.00 3.95
N TYR A 35 -2.71 -15.19 4.40
CA TYR A 35 -2.87 -14.36 5.59
C TYR A 35 -3.97 -13.31 5.40
N GLY A 36 -3.99 -12.61 4.27
CA GLY A 36 -5.05 -11.66 3.94
C GLY A 36 -6.43 -12.33 3.87
N ALA A 37 -6.51 -13.52 3.24
CA ALA A 37 -7.75 -14.28 3.17
C ALA A 37 -8.23 -14.79 4.54
N LYS A 38 -7.30 -15.17 5.43
CA LYS A 38 -7.63 -15.52 6.82
C LYS A 38 -8.24 -14.31 7.54
N LEU A 39 -7.59 -13.15 7.48
CA LEU A 39 -8.09 -11.93 8.11
C LEU A 39 -9.45 -11.49 7.56
N ALA A 40 -9.68 -11.61 6.25
CA ALA A 40 -10.96 -11.30 5.64
C ALA A 40 -12.09 -12.23 6.12
N ARG A 41 -11.82 -13.54 6.29
CA ARG A 41 -12.77 -14.48 6.89
C ARG A 41 -13.09 -14.13 8.34
N GLU A 42 -12.07 -13.83 9.13
CA GLU A 42 -12.23 -13.40 10.53
C GLU A 42 -13.01 -12.08 10.65
N GLY A 43 -12.89 -11.20 9.65
CA GLY A 43 -13.68 -9.98 9.53
C GLY A 43 -15.13 -10.19 9.11
N GLY A 44 -15.51 -11.40 8.67
CA GLY A 44 -16.89 -11.75 8.30
C GLY A 44 -17.14 -12.00 6.81
N SER A 45 -16.11 -12.10 5.97
CA SER A 45 -16.31 -12.40 4.54
C SER A 45 -16.80 -13.84 4.35
N ASP A 46 -17.85 -14.02 3.56
CA ASP A 46 -18.51 -15.32 3.33
C ASP A 46 -17.66 -16.28 2.49
N LYS A 47 -16.85 -15.73 1.58
CA LYS A 47 -15.93 -16.51 0.73
C LYS A 47 -14.65 -15.72 0.49
N THR A 48 -13.52 -16.42 0.43
CA THR A 48 -12.23 -15.79 0.13
C THR A 48 -11.46 -16.53 -0.97
N ILE A 49 -10.67 -15.76 -1.73
CA ILE A 49 -9.72 -16.27 -2.71
C ILE A 49 -8.35 -15.67 -2.37
N ALA A 50 -7.34 -16.53 -2.18
CA ALA A 50 -6.02 -16.17 -1.65
C ALA A 50 -4.91 -16.21 -2.72
N ARG A 51 -5.14 -15.58 -3.87
CA ARG A 51 -4.16 -15.50 -4.95
C ARG A 51 -4.44 -14.30 -5.87
N PRO A 52 -3.43 -13.82 -6.61
CA PRO A 52 -3.65 -12.90 -7.71
C PRO A 52 -4.65 -13.47 -8.73
N LEU A 53 -5.53 -12.60 -9.23
CA LEU A 53 -6.54 -12.95 -10.23
C LEU A 53 -6.33 -12.13 -11.50
N PRO A 54 -6.26 -12.76 -12.68
CA PRO A 54 -6.28 -12.04 -13.95
C PRO A 54 -7.65 -11.40 -14.20
N LYS A 55 -7.68 -10.40 -15.08
CA LYS A 55 -8.89 -9.63 -15.41
C LYS A 55 -10.07 -10.53 -15.78
N GLU A 56 -9.84 -11.50 -16.66
CA GLU A 56 -10.86 -12.40 -17.20
C GLU A 56 -11.48 -13.26 -16.11
N GLU A 57 -10.68 -13.68 -15.12
CA GLU A 57 -11.18 -14.45 -13.99
C GLU A 57 -12.01 -13.60 -13.03
N ILE A 58 -11.60 -12.35 -12.77
CA ILE A 58 -12.41 -11.41 -11.98
C ILE A 58 -13.77 -11.19 -12.66
N MET A 59 -13.79 -11.00 -13.99
CA MET A 59 -15.03 -10.86 -14.76
C MET A 59 -15.90 -12.12 -14.69
N GLN A 60 -15.29 -13.30 -14.74
CA GLN A 60 -16.00 -14.58 -14.61
C GLN A 60 -16.62 -14.73 -13.21
N ILE A 61 -15.87 -14.40 -12.16
CA ILE A 61 -16.38 -14.40 -10.77
C ILE A 61 -17.57 -13.45 -10.64
N ILE A 62 -17.47 -12.24 -11.22
CA ILE A 62 -18.57 -11.26 -11.17
C ILE A 62 -19.86 -11.85 -11.76
N ARG A 63 -19.76 -12.56 -12.89
CA ARG A 63 -20.91 -13.19 -13.55
C ARG A 63 -21.42 -14.40 -12.77
N ASP A 64 -20.54 -15.35 -12.43
CA ASP A 64 -20.92 -16.62 -11.81
C ASP A 64 -21.46 -16.45 -10.39
N CYS A 65 -21.00 -15.40 -9.70
CA CYS A 65 -21.44 -15.09 -8.35
C CYS A 65 -22.50 -13.99 -8.32
N ASP A 66 -23.05 -13.54 -9.45
CA ASP A 66 -24.05 -12.46 -9.53
C ASP A 66 -23.66 -11.24 -8.66
N ILE A 67 -22.46 -10.71 -8.86
CA ILE A 67 -21.93 -9.61 -8.05
C ILE A 67 -22.63 -8.30 -8.43
N ASP A 68 -23.21 -7.63 -7.44
CA ASP A 68 -23.94 -6.36 -7.61
C ASP A 68 -22.99 -5.15 -7.61
N ILE A 69 -21.88 -5.22 -6.87
CA ILE A 69 -20.93 -4.11 -6.71
C ILE A 69 -19.50 -4.60 -6.53
N LEU A 70 -18.55 -3.90 -7.16
CA LEU A 70 -17.12 -4.11 -6.99
C LEU A 70 -16.56 -3.03 -6.05
N ILE A 71 -15.99 -3.45 -4.92
CA ILE A 71 -15.31 -2.54 -3.98
C ILE A 71 -13.81 -2.84 -4.01
N ASP A 72 -13.03 -1.85 -4.41
CA ASP A 72 -11.57 -1.91 -4.40
C ASP A 72 -11.03 -1.23 -3.14
N ALA A 73 -10.59 -2.05 -2.18
CA ALA A 73 -9.94 -1.66 -0.93
C ALA A 73 -8.46 -2.08 -0.89
N THR A 74 -7.84 -2.23 -2.06
CA THR A 74 -6.42 -2.54 -2.17
C THR A 74 -5.56 -1.33 -1.75
N HIS A 75 -4.26 -1.54 -1.53
CA HIS A 75 -3.36 -0.46 -1.11
C HIS A 75 -3.36 0.71 -2.12
N PRO A 76 -3.18 1.99 -1.70
CA PRO A 76 -3.12 3.14 -2.61
C PRO A 76 -2.08 3.04 -3.74
N PHE A 77 -1.01 2.26 -3.52
CA PHE A 77 0.05 1.99 -4.50
C PHE A 77 -0.19 0.74 -5.35
N ALA A 78 -1.35 0.08 -5.22
CA ALA A 78 -1.69 -1.12 -5.99
C ALA A 78 -2.24 -0.73 -7.38
N GLU A 79 -1.42 -0.05 -8.18
CA GLU A 79 -1.81 0.58 -9.45
C GLU A 79 -2.46 -0.41 -10.41
N HIS A 80 -1.80 -1.54 -10.68
CA HIS A 80 -2.26 -2.49 -11.70
C HIS A 80 -3.64 -3.09 -11.40
N ILE A 81 -3.88 -3.53 -10.16
CA ILE A 81 -5.17 -4.11 -9.78
C ILE A 81 -6.26 -3.03 -9.72
N THR A 82 -5.91 -1.80 -9.33
CA THR A 82 -6.86 -0.67 -9.30
C THR A 82 -7.25 -0.22 -10.72
N GLN A 83 -6.31 -0.21 -11.67
CA GLN A 83 -6.60 0.00 -13.09
C GLN A 83 -7.51 -1.10 -13.63
N THR A 84 -7.20 -2.35 -13.27
CA THR A 84 -7.95 -3.53 -13.73
C THR A 84 -9.37 -3.52 -13.19
N SER A 85 -9.57 -3.26 -11.89
CA SER A 85 -10.87 -3.22 -11.23
C SER A 85 -11.75 -2.11 -11.82
N ALA A 86 -11.21 -0.91 -12.00
CA ALA A 86 -11.90 0.20 -12.63
C ALA A 86 -12.25 -0.09 -14.10
N SER A 87 -11.34 -0.72 -14.86
CA SER A 87 -11.61 -1.13 -16.24
C SER A 87 -12.75 -2.15 -16.32
N ILE A 88 -12.74 -3.17 -15.45
CA ILE A 88 -13.80 -4.18 -15.39
C ILE A 88 -15.15 -3.52 -15.06
N ALA A 89 -15.18 -2.65 -14.07
CA ALA A 89 -16.41 -1.97 -13.68
C ALA A 89 -17.00 -1.14 -14.82
N ASN A 90 -16.16 -0.40 -15.55
CA ASN A 90 -16.56 0.36 -16.73
C ASN A 90 -17.07 -0.54 -17.87
N GLU A 91 -16.39 -1.66 -18.13
CA GLU A 91 -16.76 -2.61 -19.20
C GLU A 91 -18.09 -3.31 -18.91
N LEU A 92 -18.30 -3.72 -17.66
CA LEU A 92 -19.53 -4.36 -17.20
C LEU A 92 -20.64 -3.37 -16.82
N LYS A 93 -20.34 -2.06 -16.82
CA LYS A 93 -21.24 -0.97 -16.38
C LYS A 93 -21.85 -1.23 -14.99
N MET A 94 -21.04 -1.76 -14.07
CA MET A 94 -21.49 -2.09 -12.72
C MET A 94 -21.09 -1.03 -11.70
N PRO A 95 -21.81 -0.92 -10.57
CA PRO A 95 -21.38 -0.12 -9.42
C PRO A 95 -19.95 -0.44 -8.99
N TYR A 96 -19.17 0.63 -8.76
CA TYR A 96 -17.77 0.55 -8.35
C TYR A 96 -17.47 1.58 -7.27
N ILE A 97 -16.73 1.15 -6.24
CA ILE A 97 -16.23 2.02 -5.19
C ILE A 97 -14.75 1.72 -4.99
N ARG A 98 -13.92 2.77 -5.03
CA ARG A 98 -12.53 2.72 -4.61
C ARG A 98 -12.44 3.28 -3.19
N PHE A 99 -12.16 2.42 -2.22
CA PHE A 99 -11.86 2.86 -0.87
C PHE A 99 -10.38 3.26 -0.78
N GLU A 100 -10.12 4.56 -0.70
CA GLU A 100 -8.78 5.11 -0.58
C GLU A 100 -8.71 6.06 0.61
N ARG A 101 -8.00 5.64 1.66
CA ARG A 101 -7.74 6.47 2.84
C ARG A 101 -7.14 7.83 2.47
N PRO A 102 -7.45 8.90 3.22
CA PRO A 102 -6.95 10.24 2.94
C PRO A 102 -5.42 10.32 2.97
N THR A 103 -4.89 11.39 2.38
CA THR A 103 -3.48 11.77 2.54
C THR A 103 -3.25 12.25 3.97
N THR A 104 -2.04 12.04 4.50
CA THR A 104 -1.69 12.51 5.85
C THR A 104 -1.69 14.03 5.87
N ASN A 105 -2.33 14.65 6.86
CA ASN A 105 -2.18 16.08 7.07
C ASN A 105 -0.79 16.36 7.69
N LEU A 106 0.00 17.20 7.02
CA LEU A 106 1.36 17.56 7.42
C LEU A 106 1.50 19.05 7.77
N GLU A 107 0.39 19.79 7.91
CA GLU A 107 0.38 21.25 8.14
C GLU A 107 1.21 21.69 9.36
N ASP A 108 1.23 20.89 10.43
CA ASP A 108 1.95 21.18 11.67
C ASP A 108 3.36 20.53 11.73
N MET A 109 3.84 19.96 10.63
CA MET A 109 5.13 19.27 10.58
C MET A 109 6.15 20.03 9.72
N ASP A 110 7.42 20.00 10.12
CA ASP A 110 8.50 20.43 9.23
C ASP A 110 8.62 19.44 8.07
N THR A 111 8.33 19.92 6.86
CA THR A 111 8.39 19.15 5.61
C THR A 111 9.52 19.64 4.69
N SER A 112 10.38 20.54 5.17
CA SER A 112 11.46 21.16 4.37
C SER A 112 12.49 20.17 3.84
N ARG A 113 12.63 19.01 4.48
CA ARG A 113 13.55 17.92 4.10
C ARG A 113 12.84 16.76 3.37
N ILE A 114 11.58 16.94 2.97
CA ILE A 114 10.84 15.96 2.19
C ILE A 114 10.99 16.26 0.71
N HIS A 115 11.53 15.30 -0.03
CA HIS A 115 11.70 15.33 -1.47
C HIS A 115 10.66 14.41 -2.12
N TYR A 116 9.69 15.00 -2.81
CA TYR A 116 8.64 14.24 -3.49
C TYR A 116 9.11 13.76 -4.86
N VAL A 117 8.88 12.48 -5.15
CA VAL A 117 9.16 11.87 -6.46
C VAL A 117 8.01 10.98 -6.91
N ASN A 118 7.90 10.75 -8.22
CA ASN A 118 6.81 9.98 -8.82
C ASN A 118 7.15 8.49 -9.01
N SER A 119 8.41 8.09 -8.84
CA SER A 119 8.84 6.71 -9.07
C SER A 119 10.05 6.33 -8.20
N PHE A 120 10.22 5.01 -7.98
CA PHE A 120 11.40 4.48 -7.29
C PHE A 120 12.70 4.66 -8.08
N ILE A 121 12.60 4.69 -9.41
CA ILE A 121 13.75 5.00 -10.27
C ILE A 121 14.20 6.46 -10.03
N ASP A 122 13.26 7.39 -9.96
CA ASP A 122 13.58 8.80 -9.70
C ASP A 122 14.07 9.01 -8.27
N ALA A 123 13.57 8.24 -7.30
CA ALA A 123 14.14 8.19 -5.96
C ALA A 123 15.62 7.79 -6.00
N GLY A 124 15.96 6.71 -6.72
CA GLY A 124 17.35 6.27 -6.87
C GLY A 124 18.24 7.33 -7.52
N LYS A 125 17.76 7.99 -8.59
CA LYS A 125 18.50 9.08 -9.26
C LYS A 125 18.74 10.27 -8.33
N LEU A 126 17.72 10.66 -7.55
CA LEU A 126 17.84 11.75 -6.59
C LEU A 126 18.86 11.42 -5.50
N ILE A 127 18.85 10.19 -4.97
CA ILE A 127 19.85 9.72 -4.00
C ILE A 127 21.26 9.79 -4.56
N ALA A 128 21.45 9.30 -5.79
CA ALA A 128 22.75 9.32 -6.44
C ALA A 128 23.28 10.75 -6.65
N HIS A 129 22.38 11.72 -6.86
CA HIS A 129 22.75 13.11 -7.12
C HIS A 129 22.98 13.93 -5.84
N GLU A 130 22.05 13.87 -4.88
CA GLU A 130 22.00 14.77 -3.73
C GLU A 130 22.41 14.11 -2.40
N PHE A 131 22.30 12.77 -2.30
CA PHE A 131 22.52 12.01 -1.05
C PHE A 131 23.63 10.97 -1.21
N ASN A 132 24.78 11.41 -1.74
CA ASN A 132 25.87 10.52 -2.11
C ASN A 132 26.74 10.02 -0.92
N GLN A 133 26.49 10.46 0.31
CA GLN A 133 27.12 9.97 1.54
C GLN A 133 26.08 9.37 2.51
N GLY A 134 26.51 8.47 3.41
CA GLY A 134 25.66 7.82 4.41
C GLY A 134 24.75 6.72 3.83
N ASN A 135 24.03 6.01 4.69
CA ASN A 135 23.23 4.87 4.27
C ASN A 135 21.77 5.24 3.95
N VAL A 136 21.14 4.38 3.16
CA VAL A 136 19.77 4.54 2.65
C VAL A 136 18.85 3.55 3.35
N LEU A 137 17.91 4.06 4.13
CA LEU A 137 16.82 3.25 4.69
C LEU A 137 15.69 3.14 3.67
N HIS A 138 15.34 1.93 3.24
CA HIS A 138 14.27 1.72 2.27
C HIS A 138 13.03 1.11 2.91
N PHE A 139 12.06 1.95 3.25
CA PHE A 139 10.83 1.57 3.96
C PHE A 139 9.62 1.48 3.02
N ALA A 140 9.86 1.05 1.78
CA ALA A 140 8.84 0.96 0.74
C ALA A 140 8.56 -0.47 0.24
N GLY A 141 9.17 -1.49 0.86
CA GLY A 141 8.92 -2.91 0.61
C GLY A 141 9.85 -3.55 -0.44
N ALA A 142 9.86 -4.88 -0.48
CA ALA A 142 10.82 -5.66 -1.27
C ALA A 142 10.67 -5.44 -2.79
N ASN A 143 9.45 -5.38 -3.31
CA ASN A 143 9.20 -5.30 -4.75
C ASN A 143 9.64 -3.96 -5.38
N THR A 144 10.04 -2.97 -4.58
CA THR A 144 10.44 -1.65 -5.07
C THR A 144 11.95 -1.40 -4.99
N MET A 145 12.71 -2.35 -4.44
CA MET A 145 14.16 -2.22 -4.24
C MET A 145 14.93 -2.13 -5.56
N GLU A 146 14.56 -2.96 -6.53
CA GLU A 146 15.26 -3.09 -7.81
C GLU A 146 15.36 -1.76 -8.57
N ASP A 147 14.29 -0.97 -8.58
CA ASP A 147 14.27 0.32 -9.26
C ASP A 147 15.19 1.35 -8.61
N VAL A 148 15.30 1.33 -7.28
CA VAL A 148 16.20 2.21 -6.53
C VAL A 148 17.66 1.80 -6.76
N LEU A 149 17.95 0.50 -6.67
CA LEU A 149 19.29 -0.07 -6.80
C LEU A 149 19.90 0.10 -8.20
N LYS A 150 19.12 0.47 -9.22
CA LYS A 150 19.67 0.91 -10.53
C LYS A 150 20.61 2.12 -10.42
N ASN A 151 20.47 2.93 -9.37
CA ASN A 151 21.26 4.15 -9.18
C ASN A 151 21.94 4.22 -7.80
N VAL A 152 21.56 3.36 -6.85
CA VAL A 152 22.08 3.37 -5.48
C VAL A 152 22.92 2.11 -5.22
N PRO A 153 24.17 2.25 -4.71
CA PRO A 153 25.01 1.10 -4.36
C PRO A 153 24.36 0.20 -3.30
N VAL A 154 24.42 -1.11 -3.51
CA VAL A 154 23.78 -2.10 -2.62
C VAL A 154 24.39 -2.12 -1.22
N GLU A 155 25.67 -1.77 -1.11
CA GLU A 155 26.44 -1.72 0.14
C GLU A 155 25.95 -0.63 1.09
N ARG A 156 25.18 0.35 0.57
CA ARG A 156 24.59 1.44 1.35
C ARG A 156 23.10 1.27 1.56
N PHE A 157 22.51 0.17 1.10
CA PHE A 157 21.06 0.01 1.01
C PHE A 157 20.54 -0.94 2.08
N TYR A 158 19.67 -0.42 2.95
CA TYR A 158 19.12 -1.11 4.12
C TYR A 158 17.59 -1.24 3.98
N PRO A 159 17.11 -2.31 3.35
CA PRO A 159 15.69 -2.48 3.11
C PRO A 159 14.96 -3.02 4.33
N ARG A 160 13.79 -2.42 4.59
CA ARG A 160 12.84 -2.92 5.58
C ARG A 160 11.73 -3.72 4.89
N ILE A 161 11.66 -5.01 5.20
CA ILE A 161 10.80 -5.97 4.51
C ILE A 161 10.04 -6.88 5.48
N LEU A 162 8.89 -7.40 5.04
CA LEU A 162 8.20 -8.47 5.77
C LEU A 162 9.05 -9.75 5.74
N LYS A 163 9.06 -10.50 6.84
CA LYS A 163 9.78 -11.78 6.94
C LYS A 163 8.98 -12.90 6.28
N VAL A 164 8.83 -12.82 4.96
CA VAL A 164 8.20 -13.84 4.10
C VAL A 164 9.19 -14.30 3.04
N GLU A 165 9.09 -15.56 2.62
CA GLU A 165 10.01 -16.21 1.68
C GLU A 165 10.26 -15.38 0.42
N SER A 166 9.20 -14.91 -0.24
CA SER A 166 9.30 -14.08 -1.46
C SER A 166 10.05 -12.75 -1.26
N SER A 167 10.03 -12.17 -0.06
CA SER A 167 10.78 -10.94 0.22
C SER A 167 12.27 -11.23 0.45
N LEU A 168 12.59 -12.37 1.07
CA LEU A 168 13.96 -12.82 1.28
C LEU A 168 14.61 -13.25 -0.04
N GLU A 169 13.91 -14.04 -0.87
CA GLU A 169 14.36 -14.39 -2.23
C GLU A 169 14.65 -13.14 -3.07
N LYS A 170 13.81 -12.10 -2.95
CA LYS A 170 14.04 -10.83 -3.65
C LYS A 170 15.32 -10.14 -3.15
N CYS A 171 15.58 -10.11 -1.84
CA CYS A 171 16.83 -9.59 -1.29
C CYS A 171 18.05 -10.37 -1.81
N GLU A 172 17.99 -11.70 -1.81
CA GLU A 172 19.07 -12.55 -2.32
C GLU A 172 19.33 -12.30 -3.81
N SER A 173 18.28 -12.21 -4.63
CA SER A 173 18.40 -11.92 -6.07
C SER A 173 19.04 -10.56 -6.39
N LEU A 174 18.94 -9.61 -5.46
CA LEU A 174 19.49 -8.26 -5.58
C LEU A 174 20.85 -8.13 -4.86
N ASN A 175 21.43 -9.22 -4.36
CA ASN A 175 22.68 -9.26 -3.61
C ASN A 175 22.68 -8.35 -2.37
N ILE A 176 21.54 -8.21 -1.69
CA ILE A 176 21.47 -7.51 -0.41
C ILE A 176 22.20 -8.34 0.65
N ASP A 177 23.14 -7.71 1.37
CA ASP A 177 23.79 -8.35 2.51
C ASP A 177 22.74 -8.70 3.59
N PRO A 178 22.69 -9.95 4.09
CA PRO A 178 21.73 -10.34 5.13
C PRO A 178 21.74 -9.45 6.38
N SER A 179 22.88 -8.84 6.71
CA SER A 179 23.01 -7.90 7.83
C SER A 179 22.36 -6.54 7.59
N HIS A 180 22.07 -6.19 6.32
CA HIS A 180 21.37 -4.96 5.94
C HIS A 180 19.84 -5.13 5.94
N ILE A 181 19.34 -6.36 6.02
CA ILE A 181 17.90 -6.65 5.97
C ILE A 181 17.27 -6.33 7.32
N ILE A 182 16.32 -5.40 7.31
CA ILE A 182 15.55 -4.99 8.50
C ILE A 182 14.18 -5.71 8.46
N PRO A 183 13.95 -6.74 9.29
CA PRO A 183 12.66 -7.42 9.32
C PRO A 183 11.58 -6.50 9.91
N MET A 184 10.37 -6.56 9.35
CA MET A 184 9.23 -5.77 9.78
C MET A 184 8.04 -6.66 10.17
N THR A 185 7.34 -6.27 11.24
CA THR A 185 6.06 -6.84 11.67
C THR A 185 4.89 -5.85 11.60
N GLY A 186 5.17 -4.56 11.35
CA GLY A 186 4.20 -3.47 11.24
C GLY A 186 4.89 -2.12 11.03
N ALA A 187 4.12 -1.03 11.05
CA ALA A 187 4.69 0.32 11.08
C ALA A 187 5.53 0.51 12.36
N ALA A 188 6.68 1.18 12.26
CA ALA A 188 7.49 1.52 13.44
C ALA A 188 7.05 2.85 14.04
N SER A 189 7.21 2.98 15.36
CA SER A 189 7.12 4.27 16.05
C SER A 189 8.25 5.22 15.69
N THR A 190 8.11 6.49 16.04
CA THR A 190 9.16 7.51 15.92
C THR A 190 10.48 7.06 16.56
N GLU A 191 10.43 6.47 17.77
CA GLU A 191 11.61 6.02 18.51
C GLU A 191 12.30 4.84 17.82
N GLU A 192 11.54 3.85 17.34
CA GLU A 192 12.09 2.73 16.58
C GLU A 192 12.74 3.20 15.28
N ASN A 193 12.14 4.16 14.57
CA ASN A 193 12.75 4.73 13.37
C ASN A 193 14.05 5.49 13.69
N ILE A 194 14.10 6.22 14.82
CA ILE A 194 15.31 6.87 15.32
C ILE A 194 16.44 5.85 15.56
N GLU A 195 16.14 4.74 16.24
CA GLU A 195 17.13 3.69 16.50
C GLU A 195 17.67 3.09 15.20
N LEU A 196 16.82 2.89 14.19
CA LEU A 196 17.25 2.41 12.88
C LEU A 196 18.15 3.41 12.16
N ILE A 197 17.84 4.72 12.24
CA ILE A 197 18.65 5.78 11.64
C ILE A 197 20.06 5.78 12.25
N GLU A 198 20.15 5.74 13.59
CA GLU A 198 21.43 5.75 14.29
C GLU A 198 22.22 4.46 14.07
N LYS A 199 21.56 3.30 14.20
CA LYS A 199 22.20 1.99 14.08
C LYS A 199 22.87 1.79 12.73
N TYR A 200 22.24 2.30 11.67
CA TYR A 200 22.73 2.12 10.30
C TYR A 200 23.36 3.38 9.71
N ASP A 201 23.62 4.43 10.49
CA ASP A 201 24.22 5.68 10.01
C ASP A 201 23.54 6.20 8.72
N ALA A 202 22.20 6.26 8.77
CA ALA A 202 21.39 6.60 7.62
C ALA A 202 21.38 8.12 7.39
N SER A 203 21.49 8.54 6.14
CA SER A 203 21.39 9.95 5.73
C SER A 203 20.09 10.27 5.00
N VAL A 204 19.39 9.24 4.50
CA VAL A 204 18.13 9.39 3.77
C VAL A 204 17.22 8.18 3.96
N MET A 205 15.91 8.44 4.01
CA MET A 205 14.88 7.42 4.12
C MET A 205 13.93 7.48 2.92
N ILE A 206 13.69 6.35 2.26
CA ILE A 206 12.68 6.20 1.21
C ILE A 206 11.40 5.67 1.85
N THR A 207 10.27 6.34 1.62
CA THR A 207 8.95 5.85 2.03
C THR A 207 7.88 6.18 0.99
N LYS A 208 6.74 5.50 1.10
CA LYS A 208 5.53 5.78 0.32
C LYS A 208 4.63 6.73 1.08
N GLU A 209 3.83 7.51 0.36
CA GLU A 209 2.72 8.29 0.92
C GLU A 209 1.53 7.38 1.30
N SER A 210 1.76 6.49 2.26
CA SER A 210 0.82 5.46 2.69
C SER A 210 -0.20 5.94 3.71
N GLY A 211 -0.41 7.24 3.91
CA GLY A 211 -1.34 7.75 4.93
C GLY A 211 -0.92 7.43 6.38
N GLU A 212 -1.75 7.81 7.35
CA GLU A 212 -1.45 7.71 8.79
C GLU A 212 -1.17 6.27 9.25
N ILE A 213 -2.02 5.31 8.85
CA ILE A 213 -1.85 3.87 9.19
C ILE A 213 -0.48 3.34 8.71
N GLY A 214 0.11 3.94 7.69
CA GLY A 214 1.43 3.57 7.17
C GLY A 214 2.63 4.15 7.94
N GLY A 215 2.39 4.84 9.06
CA GLY A 215 3.43 5.44 9.90
C GLY A 215 4.20 6.56 9.20
N VAL A 216 3.53 7.33 8.34
CA VAL A 216 4.17 8.46 7.63
C VAL A 216 4.61 9.54 8.62
N ILE A 217 3.77 9.85 9.61
CA ILE A 217 4.07 10.82 10.68
C ILE A 217 5.31 10.38 11.45
N ASP A 218 5.32 9.14 11.96
CA ASP A 218 6.44 8.61 12.75
C ASP A 218 7.79 8.69 12.02
N LYS A 219 7.78 8.44 10.70
CA LYS A 219 8.98 8.53 9.85
C LYS A 219 9.45 9.97 9.69
N ILE A 220 8.53 10.91 9.46
CA ILE A 220 8.84 12.34 9.31
C ILE A 220 9.38 12.89 10.62
N GLU A 221 8.76 12.57 11.75
CA GLU A 221 9.26 13.00 13.06
C GLU A 221 10.66 12.46 13.35
N ALA A 222 10.91 11.17 13.06
CA ALA A 222 12.22 10.56 13.26
C ALA A 222 13.28 11.22 12.37
N ALA A 223 12.95 11.47 11.11
CA ALA A 223 13.84 12.15 10.17
C ALA A 223 14.18 13.57 10.61
N ASN A 224 13.17 14.34 11.05
CA ASN A 224 13.37 15.69 11.58
C ASN A 224 14.23 15.69 12.86
N LYS A 225 14.00 14.76 13.79
CA LYS A 225 14.79 14.61 15.03
C LYS A 225 16.25 14.21 14.77
N LYS A 226 16.55 13.62 13.61
CA LYS A 226 17.91 13.17 13.22
C LYS A 226 18.52 13.95 12.06
N ASP A 227 17.87 15.02 11.62
CA ASP A 227 18.33 15.86 10.51
C ASP A 227 18.61 15.10 9.20
N ILE A 228 17.84 14.03 8.92
CA ILE A 228 17.96 13.28 7.66
C ILE A 228 16.84 13.64 6.68
N SER A 229 17.08 13.44 5.38
CA SER A 229 16.08 13.69 4.35
C SER A 229 15.13 12.50 4.16
N ILE A 230 13.90 12.80 3.72
CA ILE A 230 12.94 11.79 3.28
C ILE A 230 12.72 11.92 1.78
N ILE A 231 12.78 10.81 1.07
CA ILE A 231 12.30 10.70 -0.30
C ILE A 231 10.93 10.04 -0.26
N MET A 232 9.90 10.85 -0.52
CA MET A 232 8.51 10.46 -0.48
C MET A 232 8.03 10.12 -1.87
N ILE A 233 7.68 8.85 -2.10
CA ILE A 233 7.03 8.45 -3.34
C ILE A 233 5.56 8.87 -3.28
N GLN A 234 5.14 9.67 -4.26
CA GLN A 234 3.75 10.12 -4.40
C GLN A 234 2.84 8.96 -4.84
N ARG A 235 1.56 9.04 -4.48
CA ARG A 235 0.58 8.05 -4.91
C ARG A 235 0.42 8.07 -6.45
N PRO A 236 0.31 6.90 -7.10
CA PRO A 236 0.09 6.84 -8.54
C PRO A 236 -1.25 7.47 -8.91
N GLN A 237 -1.28 8.25 -9.98
CA GLN A 237 -2.51 8.80 -10.54
C GLN A 237 -3.11 7.80 -11.55
N ILE A 238 -4.26 7.23 -11.21
CA ILE A 238 -4.90 6.17 -12.01
C ILE A 238 -6.05 6.76 -12.81
N LYS A 239 -5.88 6.84 -14.14
CA LYS A 239 -6.81 7.54 -15.04
C LYS A 239 -8.17 6.86 -15.14
N GLU A 240 -8.20 5.55 -14.95
CA GLU A 240 -9.39 4.71 -15.06
C GLU A 240 -10.34 4.89 -13.88
N VAL A 241 -9.87 5.41 -12.74
CA VAL A 241 -10.68 5.66 -11.54
C VAL A 241 -11.27 7.07 -11.61
N ASN A 242 -12.60 7.18 -11.63
CA ASN A 242 -13.23 8.49 -11.52
C ASN A 242 -13.20 8.98 -10.07
N LYS A 243 -12.94 10.27 -9.86
CA LYS A 243 -12.97 10.90 -8.53
C LYS A 243 -14.28 10.66 -7.77
N LYS A 244 -15.41 10.56 -8.48
CA LYS A 244 -16.72 10.29 -7.88
C LYS A 244 -16.85 8.87 -7.31
N ASP A 245 -16.00 7.94 -7.71
CA ASP A 245 -16.04 6.55 -7.26
C ASP A 245 -15.13 6.33 -6.04
N ILE A 246 -14.33 7.34 -5.66
CA ILE A 246 -13.42 7.29 -4.52
C ILE A 246 -14.17 7.69 -3.25
N VAL A 247 -13.98 6.91 -2.19
CA VAL A 247 -14.40 7.21 -0.81
C VAL A 247 -13.22 7.05 0.13
N SER A 248 -13.17 7.85 1.19
CA SER A 248 -12.03 7.94 2.09
C SER A 248 -12.29 7.40 3.51
N ASN A 249 -13.55 7.17 3.84
CA ASN A 249 -14.00 6.72 5.15
C ASN A 249 -15.29 5.88 5.03
N LEU A 250 -15.68 5.24 6.13
CA LEU A 250 -16.85 4.36 6.16
C LEU A 250 -18.17 5.11 5.98
N ASP A 251 -18.27 6.37 6.39
CA ASP A 251 -19.49 7.18 6.21
C ASP A 251 -19.74 7.50 4.73
N GLU A 252 -18.68 7.87 3.99
CA GLU A 252 -18.74 8.07 2.54
C GLU A 252 -19.06 6.77 1.79
N LEU A 253 -18.49 5.64 2.25
CA LEU A 253 -18.81 4.31 1.73
C LEU A 253 -20.30 4.00 1.92
N ASP A 254 -20.82 4.19 3.14
CA ASP A 254 -22.22 3.95 3.50
C ASP A 254 -23.17 4.82 2.66
N PHE A 255 -22.84 6.10 2.51
CA PHE A 255 -23.56 7.01 1.63
C PHE A 255 -23.58 6.51 0.18
N LYS A 256 -22.47 6.00 -0.34
CA LYS A 256 -22.40 5.44 -1.70
C LYS A 256 -23.23 4.17 -1.85
N LEU A 257 -23.14 3.25 -0.90
CA LEU A 257 -23.90 1.99 -0.92
C LEU A 257 -25.42 2.25 -0.97
N LYS A 258 -25.92 3.17 -0.14
CA LYS A 258 -27.34 3.61 -0.12
C LYS A 258 -27.81 4.31 -1.40
N ASN A 259 -26.90 4.83 -2.21
CA ASN A 259 -27.26 5.43 -3.51
C ASN A 259 -27.33 4.39 -4.63
N PHE A 260 -26.72 3.21 -4.44
CA PHE A 260 -26.80 2.12 -5.40
C PHE A 260 -28.00 1.19 -5.15
N PHE A 261 -28.45 1.06 -3.89
CA PHE A 261 -29.52 0.15 -3.45
C PHE A 261 -30.46 0.83 -2.46
#